data_AF-A0A381FQF0-F1
#
_entry.id   AF-A0A381FQF0-F1
#
_cell.length_a   1.000
_cell.length_b   1.000
_cell.length_c   1.000
_cell.angle_alpha   90.00
_cell.angle_beta   90.00
_cell.angle_gamma   90.00
#
_symmetry.space_group_name_H-M   'P 1'
#
loop_
_entity.id
_entity.type
_entity.pdbx_description
1 polymer ?
#
loop_
_entity_poly.entity_id
_entity_poly.type
_entity_poly.pdbx_seq_one_letter_code
_entity_poly.pdbx_strand_id
1 'polypeptide(L)'
;MITNSFYVCKYWKNGGPASVMSASGSSEAFSIDVSGVDIYLAGYYQSNSSSGRATYWKSWIPVYLTNGVEDAVVRKILVVNKKE
;
A
#
# COMPACT_ATOMS: atom_id res chain seq x y z
N MET A 1 3.10 16.80 23.22
CA MET A 1 2.52 16.36 21.94
C MET A 1 3.02 14.95 21.69
N ILE A 2 2.13 13.96 21.60
CA ILE A 2 2.50 12.61 21.20
C ILE A 2 2.49 12.60 19.68
N THR A 3 3.66 12.65 19.04
CA THR A 3 3.76 12.38 17.60
C THR A 3 3.83 10.87 17.44
N ASN A 4 2.69 10.22 17.17
CA ASN A 4 2.74 8.84 16.68
C ASN A 4 3.48 8.86 15.33
N SER A 5 4.72 8.39 15.33
CA SER A 5 5.54 8.26 14.13
C SER A 5 5.00 7.11 13.29
N PHE A 6 4.16 7.43 12.30
CA PHE A 6 3.73 6.45 11.31
C PHE A 6 4.82 6.23 10.26
N TYR A 7 5.02 4.99 9.85
CA TYR A 7 5.76 4.71 8.62
C TYR A 7 4.88 5.07 7.42
N VAL A 8 5.28 6.09 6.67
CA VAL A 8 4.51 6.56 5.51
C VAL A 8 5.10 5.96 4.24
N CYS A 9 4.35 5.07 3.59
CA CYS A 9 4.74 4.53 2.30
C CYS A 9 4.69 5.63 1.24
N LYS A 10 5.79 5.75 0.51
CA LYS A 10 5.98 6.74 -0.55
C LYS A 10 6.46 6.06 -1.82
N TYR A 11 5.99 6.57 -2.94
CA TYR A 11 6.42 6.15 -4.26
C TYR A 11 7.29 7.24 -4.89
N TRP A 12 8.46 6.86 -5.43
CA TRP A 12 9.33 7.76 -6.17
C TRP A 12 9.29 7.46 -7.67
N LYS A 13 9.17 8.52 -8.46
CA LYS A 13 9.24 8.47 -9.93
C LYS A 13 10.15 9.58 -10.42
N ASN A 14 11.06 9.24 -11.33
CA ASN A 14 11.91 10.21 -12.03
C ASN A 14 12.63 11.20 -11.09
N GLY A 15 13.16 10.71 -9.97
CA GLY A 15 13.95 11.52 -9.03
C GLY A 15 13.15 12.28 -7.97
N GLY A 16 11.81 12.18 -7.94
CA GLY A 16 10.98 12.84 -6.92
C GLY A 16 9.91 11.93 -6.30
N PRO A 17 9.40 12.25 -5.10
CA PRO A 17 8.26 11.56 -4.52
C PRO A 17 7.02 11.89 -5.36
N ALA A 18 6.45 10.89 -5.99
CA ALA A 18 5.29 11.04 -6.85
C ALA A 18 3.96 10.86 -6.10
N SER A 19 3.93 10.17 -4.94
CA SER A 19 2.71 10.02 -4.13
C SER A 19 2.99 9.58 -2.69
N VAL A 20 2.00 9.86 -1.82
CA VAL A 20 1.94 9.51 -0.40
C VAL A 20 0.70 8.66 -0.16
N MET A 21 0.85 7.42 0.30
CA MET A 21 -0.26 6.43 0.36
C MET A 21 -1.00 6.37 1.70
N SER A 22 -0.48 6.99 2.76
CA SER A 22 -1.17 7.07 4.04
C SER A 22 -0.73 8.31 4.82
N ALA A 23 -1.69 9.13 5.23
CA ALA A 23 -1.48 10.26 6.14
C ALA A 23 -2.04 9.99 7.56
N SER A 24 -2.71 8.85 7.77
CA SER A 24 -3.47 8.54 8.99
C SER A 24 -3.09 7.23 9.68
N GLY A 25 -2.07 6.53 9.18
CA GLY A 25 -1.59 5.25 9.72
C GLY A 25 -0.26 4.80 9.13
N SER A 26 0.33 3.76 9.70
CA SER A 26 1.55 3.13 9.16
C SER A 26 1.22 2.32 7.91
N SER A 27 2.12 2.35 6.93
CA SER A 27 1.98 1.60 5.68
C SER A 27 3.35 1.27 5.11
N GLU A 28 3.42 0.11 4.47
CA GLU A 28 4.61 -0.35 3.77
C GLU A 28 4.18 -1.12 2.52
N ALA A 29 4.94 -1.00 1.45
CA ALA A 29 4.73 -1.72 0.21
C ALA A 29 5.96 -2.58 -0.10
N PHE A 30 5.73 -3.84 -0.42
CA PHE A 30 6.75 -4.86 -0.70
C PHE A 30 6.88 -5.18 -2.19
N SER A 31 5.87 -4.83 -2.99
CA SER A 31 5.83 -5.16 -4.41
C SER A 31 5.07 -4.08 -5.17
N ILE A 32 5.56 -3.78 -6.38
CA ILE A 32 4.92 -2.89 -7.35
C ILE A 32 4.77 -3.65 -8.68
N ASP A 33 3.65 -3.44 -9.35
CA ASP A 33 3.48 -3.76 -10.75
C ASP A 33 2.74 -2.63 -11.47
N VAL A 34 2.93 -2.52 -12.78
CA VAL A 34 2.40 -1.41 -13.59
C VAL A 34 1.71 -1.99 -14.84
N SER A 35 0.46 -1.62 -15.06
CA SER A 35 -0.29 -1.99 -16.28
C SER A 35 -0.85 -0.75 -16.94
N GLY A 36 -0.26 -0.37 -18.07
CA GLY A 36 -0.59 0.88 -18.76
C GLY A 36 -0.32 2.10 -17.87
N VAL A 37 -1.37 2.82 -17.50
CA VAL A 37 -1.31 4.01 -16.63
C VAL A 37 -1.52 3.69 -15.15
N ASP A 38 -2.01 2.48 -14.84
CA ASP A 38 -2.34 2.08 -13.48
C ASP A 38 -1.11 1.51 -12.77
N ILE A 39 -0.91 1.96 -11.53
CA ILE A 39 0.15 1.48 -10.64
C ILE A 39 -0.50 0.65 -9.53
N TYR A 40 0.05 -0.54 -9.30
CA TYR A 40 -0.42 -1.49 -8.30
C TYR A 40 0.69 -1.71 -7.29
N LEU A 41 0.39 -1.46 -6.02
CA LEU A 41 1.32 -1.68 -4.91
C LEU A 41 0.72 -2.72 -3.97
N ALA A 42 1.54 -3.55 -3.36
CA ALA A 42 1.11 -4.56 -2.39
C ALA A 42 1.91 -4.46 -1.10
N GLY A 43 1.22 -4.57 0.03
CA GLY A 43 1.85 -4.57 1.35
C GLY A 43 0.81 -4.57 2.46
N TYR A 44 0.97 -3.67 3.44
CA TYR A 44 0.02 -3.52 4.55
C TYR A 44 -0.27 -2.06 4.90
N TYR A 45 -1.46 -1.85 5.46
CA TYR A 45 -1.87 -0.63 6.10
C TYR A 45 -2.25 -0.91 7.55
N GLN A 46 -1.86 -0.04 8.46
CA GLN A 46 -2.12 -0.16 9.88
C GLN A 46 -2.62 1.18 10.43
N SER A 47 -3.88 1.22 10.86
CA SER A 47 -4.39 2.35 11.65
C SER A 47 -3.86 2.30 13.09
N ASN A 48 -3.92 3.43 13.79
CA ASN A 48 -3.56 3.50 15.21
C ASN A 48 -4.13 2.32 16.01
N SER A 49 -3.24 1.55 16.65
CA SER A 49 -3.60 0.45 17.55
C SER A 49 -4.36 -0.71 16.89
N SER A 50 -4.19 -0.93 15.57
CA SER A 50 -4.75 -2.09 14.85
C SER A 50 -3.64 -3.03 14.37
N SER A 51 -3.98 -4.27 14.04
CA SER A 51 -3.09 -5.18 13.30
C SER A 51 -2.92 -4.72 11.84
N GLY A 52 -1.82 -5.14 11.22
CA GLY A 52 -1.53 -4.89 9.81
C GLY A 52 -2.59 -5.48 8.90
N ARG A 53 -3.26 -4.63 8.11
CA ARG A 53 -4.24 -5.03 7.11
C ARG A 53 -3.53 -5.32 5.80
N ALA A 54 -3.64 -6.54 5.30
CA ALA A 54 -3.17 -6.86 3.96
C ALA A 54 -3.89 -5.93 2.97
N THR A 55 -3.11 -5.13 2.24
CA THR A 55 -3.62 -4.05 1.41
C THR A 55 -2.88 -4.05 0.10
N TYR A 56 -3.61 -3.81 -1.00
CA TYR A 56 -3.00 -3.35 -2.23
C TYR A 56 -3.53 -1.95 -2.57
N TRP A 57 -2.74 -1.14 -3.26
CA TRP A 57 -3.17 0.17 -3.74
C TRP A 57 -3.25 0.14 -5.25
N LYS A 58 -4.38 0.57 -5.81
CA LYS A 58 -4.50 0.85 -7.24
C LYS A 58 -4.50 2.37 -7.40
N SER A 59 -3.46 2.92 -8.02
CA SER A 59 -3.34 4.36 -8.26
C SER A 59 -3.63 5.17 -6.98
N TRP A 60 -2.95 4.78 -5.89
CA TRP A 60 -2.99 5.40 -4.55
C TRP A 60 -4.25 5.14 -3.72
N ILE A 61 -5.26 4.48 -4.28
CA ILE A 61 -6.48 4.11 -3.57
C ILE A 61 -6.26 2.76 -2.88
N PRO A 62 -6.32 2.67 -1.53
CA PRO A 62 -6.15 1.43 -0.81
C PRO A 62 -7.35 0.49 -1.03
N VAL A 63 -7.06 -0.79 -1.21
CA VAL A 63 -8.02 -1.89 -1.20
C VAL A 63 -7.58 -2.88 -0.13
N TYR A 64 -8.41 -2.98 0.91
CA TYR A 64 -8.15 -3.86 2.05
C TYR A 64 -8.59 -5.28 1.74
N LEU A 65 -7.68 -6.23 1.85
CA LEU A 65 -7.94 -7.66 1.69
C LEU A 65 -8.33 -8.34 3.01
N THR A 66 -7.99 -7.73 4.15
CA THR A 66 -8.34 -8.22 5.49
C THR A 66 -9.01 -7.15 6.36
N ASN A 67 -9.70 -7.62 7.40
CA ASN A 67 -10.45 -6.78 8.34
C ASN A 67 -9.56 -6.08 9.40
N GLY A 68 -8.29 -6.47 9.53
CA GLY A 68 -7.35 -5.88 10.49
C GLY A 68 -7.46 -6.39 11.92
N VAL A 69 -8.08 -7.56 12.11
CA VAL A 69 -8.10 -8.26 13.42
C VAL A 69 -6.80 -9.01 13.67
N GLU A 70 -6.22 -9.61 12.63
CA GLU A 70 -4.95 -10.34 12.66
C GLU A 70 -3.96 -9.71 11.69
N ASP A 71 -2.66 -9.83 11.98
CA ASP A 71 -1.61 -9.32 11.11
C ASP A 71 -1.59 -10.08 9.78
N ALA A 72 -1.73 -9.35 8.69
CA ALA A 72 -1.64 -9.88 7.34
C ALA A 72 -0.92 -8.91 6.41
N VAL A 73 -0.18 -9.45 5.45
CA VAL A 73 0.60 -8.68 4.48
C VAL A 73 0.43 -9.25 3.08
N VAL A 74 0.46 -8.40 2.05
CA VAL A 74 0.60 -8.82 0.66
C VAL A 74 2.05 -8.70 0.24
N ARG A 75 2.75 -9.82 0.04
CA ARG A 75 4.18 -9.81 -0.30
C ARG A 75 4.46 -9.55 -1.77
N LYS A 76 3.53 -9.89 -2.66
CA LYS A 76 3.71 -9.83 -4.11
C LYS A 76 2.41 -9.48 -4.80
N ILE A 77 2.48 -8.63 -5.82
CA ILE A 77 1.40 -8.38 -6.77
C ILE A 77 1.91 -8.59 -8.20
N LEU A 78 1.04 -9.12 -9.07
CA LEU A 78 1.27 -9.26 -10.49
C LEU A 78 -0.08 -9.03 -11.19
N VAL A 79 -0.09 -8.11 -12.15
CA VAL A 79 -1.24 -7.79 -12.98
C VAL A 79 -1.13 -8.60 -14.26
N VAL A 80 -2.03 -9.56 -14.41
CA VAL A 80 -2.13 -10.38 -15.62
C VAL A 80 -3.32 -9.89 -16.43
N ASN A 81 -3.03 -9.25 -17.57
CA ASN A 81 -4.08 -8.92 -18.53
C ASN A 81 -4.56 -10.23 -19.18
N LYS A 82 -5.85 -10.53 -19.06
CA LYS A 82 -6.43 -11.61 -19.84
C LYS A 82 -6.31 -11.25 -21.31
N LYS A 83 -5.73 -12.14 -22.10
CA LYS A 83 -5.93 -12.11 -23.55
C LYS A 83 -7.39 -12.49 -23.78
N GLU A 84 -8.11 -11.64 -24.49
CA GLU A 84 -9.42 -11.97 -25.07
C GLU A 84 -9.29 -13.19 -25.99
#